data_AF-A0A1N7AUT1-F1
#
_entry.id   AF-A0A1N7AUT1-F1
#
_cell.length_a   1.000
_cell.length_b   1.000
_cell.length_c   1.000
_cell.angle_alpha   90.00
_cell.angle_beta   90.00
_cell.angle_gamma   90.00
#
_symmetry.space_group_name_H-M   'P 1'
#
loop_
_entity.id
_entity.type
_entity.pdbx_description
1 polymer ?
#
loop_
_entity_poly.entity_id
_entity_poly.type
_entity_poly.pdbx_seq_one_letter_code
_entity_poly.pdbx_strand_id
1 'polypeptide(L)' 'MKKTIALAALAALTFGAQAADFPDGKTITFVVPFAAGGPTDKVARDL' A
#
# COMPACT_ATOMS: atom_id res chain seq x y z
N MET A 1 27.83 28.82 -9.99
CA MET A 1 27.30 27.95 -11.06
C MET A 1 27.53 26.46 -10.80
N LYS A 2 28.76 25.98 -10.55
CA LYS A 2 28.98 24.53 -10.29
C LYS A 2 28.31 24.01 -9.01
N LYS A 3 28.35 24.79 -7.93
CA LYS A 3 27.70 24.47 -6.64
C LYS A 3 26.17 24.40 -6.71
N THR A 4 25.54 25.25 -7.53
CA THR A 4 24.07 25.28 -7.67
C THR A 4 23.55 24.10 -8.47
N ILE A 5 24.31 23.65 -9.48
CA ILE A 5 23.99 22.43 -10.24
C ILE A 5 24.11 21.19 -9.35
N ALA A 6 25.16 21.11 -8.52
CA ALA A 6 25.34 19.99 -7.59
C ALA A 6 24.19 19.91 -6.56
N LEU A 7 23.71 21.06 -6.07
CA LEU A 7 22.60 21.11 -5.13
C LEU A 7 21.26 20.70 -5.78
N ALA A 8 21.02 21.13 -7.01
CA ALA A 8 19.83 20.75 -7.78
C ALA A 8 19.80 19.24 -8.09
N ALA A 9 20.94 18.65 -8.42
CA ALA A 9 21.07 17.21 -8.64
C ALA A 9 20.78 16.40 -7.36
N LEU A 10 21.23 16.88 -6.19
CA LEU A 10 20.94 16.23 -4.92
C LEU A 10 19.47 16.33 -4.52
N ALA A 11 18.82 17.47 -4.78
CA ALA A 11 17.39 17.66 -4.55
C ALA A 11 16.52 16.77 -5.45
N ALA A 12 16.96 16.46 -6.68
CA ALA A 12 16.23 15.56 -7.57
C ALA A 12 16.11 14.11 -7.05
N LEU A 13 17.02 13.69 -6.15
CA LEU A 13 17.04 12.34 -5.58
C LEU A 13 16.00 12.15 -4.47
N THR A 14 15.40 13.22 -3.92
CA THR A 14 14.45 13.12 -2.81
C THR A 14 13.00 12.85 -3.26
N PHE A 15 12.70 12.94 -4.57
CA PHE A 15 11.34 12.76 -5.11
C PHE A 15 10.91 11.29 -5.30
N GLY A 16 11.76 10.32 -4.95
CA GLY A 16 11.49 8.89 -5.13
C GLY A 16 10.61 8.24 -4.06
N ALA A 17 10.32 8.92 -2.95
CA ALA A 17 9.45 8.40 -1.91
C ALA A 17 7.97 8.58 -2.28
N GLN A 18 7.47 7.73 -3.18
CA GLN A 18 6.03 7.59 -3.40
C GLN A 18 5.46 6.82 -2.20
N ALA A 19 4.40 7.35 -1.58
CA ALA A 19 3.67 6.59 -0.58
C ALA A 19 3.06 5.37 -1.26
N ALA A 20 3.25 4.18 -0.68
CA ALA A 20 2.60 2.99 -1.19
C ALA A 20 1.10 3.07 -0.89
N ASP A 21 0.27 3.06 -1.93
CA ASP A 21 -1.18 3.04 -1.76
C ASP A 21 -1.61 1.67 -1.23
N PHE A 22 -2.19 1.62 -0.03
CA PHE A 22 -2.75 0.38 0.51
C PHE A 22 -3.86 -0.17 -0.40
N PRO A 23 -3.88 -1.48 -0.75
CA PRO A 23 -3.05 -2.56 -0.23
C PRO A 23 -1.75 -2.88 -1.01
N ASP A 24 -1.39 -2.06 -2.00
CA ASP A 24 -0.12 -2.16 -2.76
C ASP A 24 0.10 -3.59 -3.30
N GLY A 25 -0.93 -4.08 -4.01
CA GLY A 25 -0.97 -5.42 -4.62
C GLY A 25 -0.96 -6.61 -3.64
N LYS A 26 -0.93 -6.37 -2.32
CA LYS A 26 -0.94 -7.43 -1.31
C LYS A 26 -2.38 -7.86 -1.02
N THR A 27 -2.56 -9.18 -0.86
CA THR A 27 -3.84 -9.74 -0.44
C THR A 27 -4.18 -9.33 0.99
N ILE A 28 -5.44 -8.92 1.21
CA ILE A 28 -5.99 -8.65 2.54
C ILE A 28 -6.68 -9.92 3.05
N THR A 29 -6.25 -10.44 4.20
CA THR A 29 -6.88 -11.59 4.85
C THR A 29 -8.04 -11.13 5.73
N PHE A 30 -9.27 -11.44 5.33
CA PHE A 30 -10.46 -11.19 6.15
C PHE A 30 -10.73 -12.37 7.09
N VAL A 31 -10.52 -12.17 8.40
CA VAL A 31 -10.72 -13.22 9.41
C VAL A 31 -12.19 -13.31 9.81
N VAL A 32 -12.78 -14.48 9.61
CA VAL A 32 -14.12 -14.83 10.12
C VAL A 32 -13.96 -15.91 11.19
N PRO A 33 -14.15 -15.59 12.49
CA PRO A 33 -13.87 -16.53 13.59
C PRO A 33 -15.03 -17.50 13.84
N PHE A 34 -15.61 -18.05 12.76
CA PHE A 34 -16.72 -18.99 12.80
C PHE A 34 -16.49 -20.11 11.78
N ALA A 35 -17.28 -21.18 11.87
CA ALA A 35 -17.23 -22.25 10.90
C ALA A 35 -17.57 -21.76 9.48
N ALA A 36 -16.88 -22.30 8.48
CA ALA A 36 -17.14 -22.02 7.08
C ALA A 36 -18.60 -22.38 6.70
N GLY A 37 -19.23 -21.59 5.85
CA GLY A 37 -20.61 -21.77 5.41
C GLY A 37 -21.69 -21.21 6.36
N GLY A 38 -21.34 -20.71 7.55
CA GLY A 38 -22.27 -20.02 8.44
C GLY A 38 -22.73 -18.65 7.93
N PRO A 39 -23.71 -18.00 8.59
CA PRO A 39 -24.24 -16.71 8.14
C PRO A 39 -23.17 -15.62 8.04
N THR A 40 -22.20 -15.59 8.97
CA THR A 40 -21.08 -14.64 8.95
C THR A 40 -20.10 -14.90 7.80
N ASP A 41 -19.81 -16.17 7.48
CA ASP A 41 -18.92 -16.53 6.36
C ASP A 41 -19.55 -16.15 5.01
N LYS A 42 -20.88 -16.30 4.87
CA LYS A 42 -21.61 -15.85 3.67
C LYS A 42 -21.51 -14.34 3.48
N VAL A 43 -21.84 -13.55 4.51
CA VAL A 43 -21.73 -12.09 4.45
C VAL A 43 -20.30 -11.63 4.13
N ALA A 44 -19.28 -12.28 4.72
CA ALA A 44 -17.89 -11.93 4.46
C ALA A 44 -17.41 -12.26 3.03
N ARG A 45 -18.05 -13.23 2.36
CA ARG A 45 -17.77 -13.61 0.96
C ARG A 45 -18.53 -12.76 -0.06
N ASP A 46 -19.70 -12.25 0.33
CA ASP A 46 -20.55 -11.42 -0.53
C ASP A 46 -20.13 -9.93 -0.53
N LEU A 47 -19.33 -9.49 0.46
CA LEU A 47 -18.86 -8.12 0.64
C LEU A 47 -17.87 -7.64 -0.45
#